data_AF-A0A8B5W8Z8-F1
#
_entry.id   AF-A0A8B5W8Z8-F1
#
_cell.length_a   1.000
_cell.length_b   1.000
_cell.length_c   1.000
_cell.angle_alpha   90.00
_cell.angle_beta   90.00
_cell.angle_gamma   90.00
#
_symmetry.space_group_name_H-M   'P 1'
#
loop_
_entity.id
_entity.type
_entity.pdbx_description
1 polymer ?
#
loop_
_entity_poly.entity_id
_entity_poly.type
_entity_poly.pdbx_seq_one_letter_code
_entity_poly.pdbx_strand_id
1 'polypeptide(L)'
;MIIESLVTHIVAYFYFMRYPTKLNQSETEKNQTPYTWGIFFSSLIVFGLTDSANYLSWLTISIGLVSGQAVFIKYIQPTLQLYLDSTIKKNETHVLQTFYHKNEDIIAFTLQQTLIFIWIIMLNQLFFYLAHPLTKLFFIIISIGYLSLSNRDSIIWGEVDKRRIFQTLTSYILLSVLVLFVSQLLIQMIDSVSNSALQVFPFQNAQASYGLFIRAVLVFLILMRPANLLIRSLSVQYDPKKSLKVEESKTDNLTESSSPIPPASREIPVVPNESGFKGAGAMIGNLERILIFLSFLSGSLLSVVAILSIKAFARYKLIADDPYFSEYFVIGTMLSVLITFISYILLVFLLTI
;
A
#
# COMPACT_ATOMS: atom_id res chain seq x y z
N MET A 1 -8.15 -2.58 19.32
CA MET A 1 -8.57 -2.37 17.93
C MET A 1 -7.37 -2.10 17.00
N ILE A 2 -6.22 -2.74 17.26
CA ILE A 2 -4.98 -2.43 16.53
C ILE A 2 -5.11 -2.90 15.07
N ILE A 3 -5.68 -4.08 14.85
CA ILE A 3 -5.85 -4.67 13.51
C ILE A 3 -6.78 -3.80 12.67
N GLU A 4 -7.90 -3.36 13.23
CA GLU A 4 -8.84 -2.44 12.58
C GLU A 4 -8.15 -1.14 12.18
N SER A 5 -7.37 -0.56 13.09
CA SER A 5 -6.62 0.67 12.84
C SER A 5 -5.61 0.50 11.70
N LEU A 6 -4.93 -0.66 11.65
CA LEU A 6 -4.00 -1.01 10.57
C LEU A 6 -4.71 -1.19 9.23
N VAL A 7 -5.84 -1.91 9.21
CA VAL A 7 -6.68 -2.08 8.00
C VAL A 7 -7.13 -0.72 7.48
N THR A 8 -7.67 0.12 8.35
CA THR A 8 -8.10 1.49 8.03
C THR A 8 -6.95 2.34 7.50
N HIS A 9 -5.78 2.30 8.14
CA HIS A 9 -4.59 3.00 7.64
C HIS A 9 -4.15 2.50 6.26
N ILE A 10 -4.07 1.18 6.06
CA ILE A 10 -3.65 0.59 4.78
C ILE A 10 -4.61 0.98 3.66
N VAL A 11 -5.92 0.90 3.90
CA VAL A 11 -6.93 1.33 2.92
C VAL A 11 -6.76 2.81 2.59
N ALA A 12 -6.65 3.67 3.61
CA ALA A 12 -6.54 5.11 3.40
C ALA A 12 -5.24 5.51 2.70
N TYR A 13 -4.10 4.98 3.14
CA TYR A 13 -2.79 5.33 2.62
C TYR A 13 -2.54 4.71 1.25
N PHE A 14 -2.76 3.40 1.09
CA PHE A 14 -2.41 2.73 -0.16
C PHE A 14 -3.48 2.83 -1.22
N TYR A 15 -4.77 2.88 -0.89
CA TYR A 15 -5.83 2.80 -1.91
C TYR A 15 -6.41 4.17 -2.29
N PHE A 16 -6.54 5.08 -1.33
CA PHE A 16 -7.10 6.41 -1.57
C PHE A 16 -6.04 7.45 -1.92
N MET A 17 -4.84 7.37 -1.36
CA MET A 17 -3.77 8.30 -1.71
C MET A 17 -3.23 7.98 -3.13
N ARG A 18 -3.10 9.03 -3.96
CA ARG A 18 -2.34 8.95 -5.21
C ARG A 18 -0.87 8.88 -4.83
N TYR A 19 -0.32 7.67 -4.84
CA TYR A 19 1.10 7.48 -4.61
C TYR A 19 1.88 8.08 -5.79
N PRO A 20 2.84 9.00 -5.57
CA PRO A 20 3.59 9.59 -6.66
C PRO A 20 4.39 8.51 -7.37
N THR A 21 4.32 8.48 -8.71
CA THR A 21 5.01 7.49 -9.56
C THR A 21 6.54 7.58 -9.48
N LYS A 22 7.08 8.61 -8.83
CA LYS A 22 8.46 8.75 -8.39
C LYS A 22 8.44 9.05 -6.89
N LEU A 23 9.11 8.23 -6.09
CA LEU A 23 9.14 8.35 -4.63
C LEU A 23 9.66 9.71 -4.14
N ASN A 24 10.47 10.40 -4.95
CA ASN A 24 11.02 11.74 -4.66
C ASN A 24 10.34 12.93 -5.38
N GLN A 25 9.26 12.72 -6.14
CA GLN A 25 8.44 13.84 -6.63
C GLN A 25 7.15 13.91 -5.82
N SER A 26 7.28 14.43 -4.61
CA SER A 26 6.18 15.11 -3.94
C SER A 26 5.94 16.43 -4.68
N GLU A 27 5.40 16.39 -5.89
CA GLU A 27 4.61 17.53 -6.31
C GLU A 27 3.45 17.60 -5.32
N THR A 28 3.52 18.66 -4.54
CA THR A 28 2.60 19.09 -3.51
C THR A 28 1.21 19.32 -4.11
N GLU A 29 0.50 18.25 -4.50
CA GLU A 29 -0.95 18.29 -4.45
C GLU A 29 -1.32 18.35 -2.97
N LYS A 30 -1.44 19.60 -2.50
CA LYS A 30 -1.72 20.12 -1.15
C LYS A 30 -3.03 19.61 -0.54
N ASN A 31 -3.55 18.48 -0.98
CA ASN A 31 -4.83 17.96 -0.58
C ASN A 31 -4.62 16.84 0.45
N GLN A 32 -4.80 17.17 1.74
CA GLN A 32 -5.02 16.20 2.83
C GLN A 32 -6.34 15.41 2.67
N THR A 33 -7.10 15.69 1.61
CA THR A 33 -8.43 15.16 1.35
C THR A 33 -8.47 13.63 1.09
N PRO A 34 -7.56 12.99 0.33
CA PRO A 34 -7.75 11.60 -0.05
C PRO A 34 -7.53 10.63 1.12
N TYR A 35 -6.52 10.86 1.97
CA TYR A 35 -6.32 10.02 3.16
C TYR A 35 -7.51 10.10 4.11
N THR A 36 -8.00 11.32 4.36
CA THR A 36 -9.18 11.56 5.21
C THR A 36 -10.42 10.84 4.68
N TRP A 37 -10.65 10.87 3.36
CA TRP A 37 -11.73 10.11 2.73
C TRP A 37 -11.59 8.59 2.89
N GLY A 38 -10.36 8.06 2.81
CA GLY A 38 -10.10 6.65 3.03
C GLY A 38 -10.33 6.22 4.49
N ILE A 39 -9.95 7.06 5.46
CA ILE A 39 -10.27 6.82 6.88
C ILE A 39 -11.77 6.89 7.09
N PHE A 40 -12.46 7.89 6.54
CA PHE A 40 -13.92 8.00 6.64
C PHE A 40 -14.62 6.75 6.09
N PHE A 41 -14.28 6.35 4.86
CA PHE A 41 -14.82 5.17 4.19
C PHE A 41 -14.63 3.89 5.01
N SER A 42 -13.40 3.61 5.44
CA SER A 42 -13.07 2.40 6.22
C SER A 42 -13.63 2.46 7.64
N SER A 43 -13.68 3.64 8.25
CA SER A 43 -14.25 3.84 9.59
C SER A 43 -15.74 3.52 9.62
N LEU A 44 -16.50 3.81 8.56
CA LEU A 44 -17.92 3.47 8.48
C LEU A 44 -18.13 1.95 8.44
N ILE A 45 -17.28 1.24 7.69
CA ILE A 45 -17.30 -0.23 7.63
C ILE A 45 -16.97 -0.82 9.01
N VAL A 46 -15.84 -0.42 9.62
CA VAL A 46 -15.43 -0.95 10.93
C VAL A 46 -16.48 -0.64 12.01
N PHE A 47 -17.08 0.55 11.96
CA PHE A 47 -18.16 0.92 12.87
C PHE A 47 -19.35 -0.03 12.77
N GLY A 48 -19.74 -0.44 11.55
CA GLY A 48 -20.83 -1.40 11.34
C GLY A 48 -20.49 -2.86 11.65
N LEU A 49 -19.22 -3.18 11.93
CA LEU A 49 -18.75 -4.54 12.26
C LEU A 49 -18.36 -4.70 13.74
N THR A 50 -18.10 -3.60 14.44
CA THR A 50 -17.59 -3.59 15.82
C THR A 50 -18.74 -3.58 16.84
N ASP A 51 -18.50 -4.08 18.04
CA ASP A 51 -19.45 -3.98 19.16
C ASP A 51 -19.73 -2.54 19.61
N SER A 52 -20.97 -2.30 20.05
CA SER A 52 -21.45 -0.99 20.47
C SER A 52 -20.64 -0.36 21.62
N ALA A 53 -20.08 -1.18 22.51
CA ALA A 53 -19.22 -0.71 23.61
C ALA A 53 -17.94 0.00 23.11
N ASN A 54 -17.48 -0.33 21.91
CA ASN A 54 -16.20 0.14 21.37
C ASN A 54 -16.35 1.34 20.41
N TYR A 55 -17.58 1.78 20.11
CA TYR A 55 -17.85 2.86 19.16
C TYR A 55 -17.11 4.16 19.50
N LEU A 56 -17.11 4.56 20.77
CA LEU A 56 -16.42 5.79 21.18
C LEU A 56 -14.90 5.65 21.01
N SER A 57 -14.32 4.52 21.41
CA SER A 57 -12.89 4.24 21.21
C SER A 57 -12.52 4.27 19.73
N TRP A 58 -13.33 3.64 18.88
CA TRP A 58 -13.10 3.63 17.44
C TRP A 58 -13.12 5.03 16.85
N LEU A 59 -14.15 5.82 17.16
CA LEU A 59 -14.29 7.19 16.67
C LEU A 59 -13.09 8.06 17.08
N THR A 60 -12.64 7.94 18.33
CA THR A 60 -11.46 8.63 18.83
C THR A 60 -10.20 8.21 18.07
N ILE A 61 -10.00 6.90 17.83
CA ILE A 61 -8.85 6.39 17.08
C ILE A 61 -8.90 6.87 15.63
N SER A 62 -10.03 6.76 14.93
CA SER A 62 -10.20 7.22 13.55
C SER A 62 -9.88 8.70 13.39
N ILE A 63 -10.37 9.55 14.28
CA ILE A 63 -10.04 10.98 14.29
C ILE A 63 -8.56 11.20 14.61
N GLY A 64 -8.00 10.43 15.55
CA GLY A 64 -6.57 10.43 15.86
C GLY A 64 -5.67 10.02 14.70
N LEU A 65 -6.13 9.13 13.80
CA LEU A 65 -5.40 8.76 12.60
C LEU A 65 -5.36 9.91 11.59
N VAL A 66 -6.48 10.62 11.42
CA VAL A 66 -6.56 11.79 10.52
C VAL A 66 -5.71 12.94 11.09
N SER A 67 -5.87 13.26 12.37
CA SER A 67 -5.10 14.33 13.01
C SER A 67 -3.60 14.01 13.07
N GLY A 68 -3.24 12.76 13.39
CA GLY A 68 -1.85 12.29 13.37
C GLY A 68 -1.20 12.42 12.00
N GLN A 69 -1.91 12.06 10.93
CA GLN A 69 -1.39 12.23 9.56
C GLN A 69 -1.22 13.72 9.21
N ALA A 70 -2.15 14.59 9.62
CA ALA A 70 -2.03 16.02 9.40
C ALA A 70 -0.82 16.61 10.15
N VAL A 71 -0.60 16.20 11.40
CA VAL A 71 0.61 16.55 12.19
C VAL A 71 1.87 16.03 11.50
N PHE A 72 1.86 14.78 11.02
CA PHE A 72 2.99 14.17 10.35
C PHE A 72 3.40 14.97 9.12
N ILE A 73 2.46 15.25 8.22
CA ILE A 73 2.75 15.97 6.96
C ILE A 73 3.23 17.40 7.26
N LYS A 74 2.63 18.08 8.24
CA LYS A 74 2.91 19.50 8.49
C LYS A 74 4.20 19.74 9.29
N TYR A 75 4.49 18.89 10.27
CA TYR A 75 5.58 19.12 11.24
C TYR A 75 6.68 18.08 11.17
N ILE A 76 6.34 16.79 11.07
CA ILE A 76 7.32 15.71 11.16
C ILE A 76 8.07 15.53 9.84
N GLN A 77 7.34 15.48 8.73
CA GLN A 77 7.91 15.21 7.40
C GLN A 77 8.96 16.25 6.96
N PRO A 78 8.73 17.57 7.05
CA PRO A 78 9.73 18.55 6.66
C PRO A 78 10.98 18.49 7.53
N THR A 79 10.79 18.30 8.84
CA THR A 79 11.89 18.17 9.81
C THR A 79 12.74 16.93 9.50
N LEU A 80 12.09 15.82 9.20
CA LEU A 80 12.75 14.58 8.83
C LEU A 80 13.53 14.72 7.51
N GLN A 81 12.93 15.31 6.48
CA GLN A 81 13.59 15.55 5.20
C GLN A 81 14.82 16.46 5.37
N LEU A 82 14.70 17.56 6.12
CA LEU A 82 15.83 18.44 6.42
C LEU A 82 16.96 17.71 7.16
N TYR A 83 16.62 16.84 8.13
CA TYR A 83 17.61 16.05 8.85
C TYR A 83 18.35 15.07 7.93
N LEU A 84 17.59 14.35 7.08
CA LEU A 84 18.13 13.39 6.13
C LEU A 84 19.02 14.07 5.09
N ASP A 85 18.57 15.19 4.51
CA ASP A 85 19.33 15.96 3.51
C ASP A 85 20.59 16.61 4.10
N SER A 86 20.53 17.16 5.32
CA SER A 86 21.67 17.84 5.94
C SER A 86 22.75 16.89 6.44
N THR A 87 22.36 15.76 7.02
CA THR A 87 23.29 14.85 7.72
C THR A 87 23.88 13.80 6.77
N ILE A 88 23.07 13.31 5.83
CA ILE A 88 23.45 12.14 5.02
C ILE A 88 24.00 12.54 3.66
N LYS A 89 23.48 13.62 3.05
CA LYS A 89 23.84 14.03 1.68
C LYS A 89 25.17 14.77 1.56
N LYS A 90 25.64 15.41 2.63
CA LYS A 90 26.77 16.37 2.56
C LYS A 90 28.16 15.80 2.84
N ASN A 91 28.27 14.54 3.28
CA ASN A 91 29.49 14.09 3.96
C ASN A 91 30.04 12.78 3.36
N GLU A 92 30.23 12.72 2.02
CA GLU A 92 30.42 11.54 1.12
C GLU A 92 31.50 10.47 1.46
N THR A 93 32.11 10.46 2.64
CA THR A 93 33.25 9.58 2.93
C THR A 93 32.86 8.20 3.47
N HIS A 94 31.57 7.95 3.82
CA HIS A 94 31.16 6.74 4.56
C HIS A 94 30.25 5.80 3.74
N VAL A 95 30.51 4.48 3.77
CA VAL A 95 29.75 3.42 3.07
C VAL A 95 28.23 3.48 3.32
N LEU A 96 27.83 3.92 4.52
CA LEU A 96 26.44 4.11 4.91
C LEU A 96 25.69 5.15 4.05
N GLN A 97 26.38 6.16 3.54
CA GLN A 97 25.76 7.20 2.72
C GLN A 97 25.59 6.77 1.28
N THR A 98 26.52 5.98 0.74
CA THR A 98 26.35 5.36 -0.58
C THR A 98 25.13 4.43 -0.59
N PHE A 99 24.94 3.69 0.52
CA PHE A 99 23.74 2.88 0.72
C PHE A 99 22.47 3.73 0.84
N TYR A 100 22.52 4.83 1.61
CA TYR A 100 21.39 5.73 1.75
C TYR A 100 20.99 6.36 0.42
N HIS A 101 21.94 6.95 -0.33
CA HIS A 101 21.62 7.64 -1.57
C HIS A 101 21.03 6.68 -2.62
N LYS A 102 21.51 5.43 -2.66
CA LYS A 102 20.98 4.40 -3.56
C LYS A 102 19.55 3.96 -3.20
N ASN A 103 19.15 4.08 -1.94
CA ASN A 103 17.87 3.58 -1.42
C ASN A 103 17.02 4.65 -0.71
N GLU A 104 17.29 5.94 -0.95
CA GLU A 104 16.74 7.09 -0.22
C GLU A 104 15.21 7.01 -0.12
N ASP A 105 14.59 6.78 -1.27
CA ASP A 105 13.15 6.59 -1.44
C ASP A 105 12.58 5.49 -0.52
N ILE A 106 13.25 4.33 -0.44
CA ILE A 106 12.82 3.19 0.37
C ILE A 106 13.00 3.50 1.86
N ILE A 107 14.08 4.17 2.22
CA ILE A 107 14.39 4.51 3.61
C ILE A 107 13.38 5.55 4.12
N ALA A 108 13.10 6.59 3.34
CA ALA A 108 12.10 7.59 3.68
C ALA A 108 10.70 6.96 3.84
N PHE A 109 10.32 6.08 2.91
CA PHE A 109 9.06 5.35 2.98
C PHE A 109 8.97 4.45 4.21
N THR A 110 9.97 3.61 4.45
CA THR A 110 9.98 2.68 5.60
C THR A 110 9.93 3.43 6.91
N LEU A 111 10.70 4.51 7.06
CA LEU A 111 10.70 5.32 8.25
C LEU A 111 9.35 6.03 8.46
N GLN A 112 8.72 6.56 7.41
CA GLN A 112 7.35 7.07 7.49
C GLN A 112 6.37 6.00 7.99
N GLN A 113 6.39 4.80 7.41
CA GLN A 113 5.49 3.72 7.82
C GLN A 113 5.73 3.27 9.27
N THR A 114 6.99 3.26 9.72
CA THR A 114 7.31 2.92 11.11
C THR A 114 6.77 3.94 12.11
N LEU A 115 6.89 5.24 11.81
CA LEU A 115 6.34 6.32 12.64
C LEU A 115 4.81 6.24 12.73
N ILE A 116 4.15 5.97 11.60
CA ILE A 116 2.69 5.81 11.59
C ILE A 116 2.27 4.55 12.37
N PHE A 117 3.02 3.45 12.24
CA PHE A 117 2.77 2.23 13.01
C PHE A 117 2.89 2.47 14.52
N ILE A 118 3.95 3.17 14.96
CA ILE A 118 4.13 3.58 16.36
C ILE A 118 2.96 4.45 16.82
N TRP A 119 2.52 5.39 15.99
CA TRP A 119 1.35 6.23 16.28
C TRP A 119 0.07 5.42 16.45
N ILE A 120 -0.19 4.43 15.58
CA ILE A 120 -1.34 3.52 15.68
C ILE A 120 -1.32 2.76 16.99
N ILE A 121 -0.16 2.20 17.38
CA ILE A 121 0.00 1.49 18.66
C ILE A 121 -0.28 2.45 19.82
N MET A 122 0.30 3.65 19.79
CA MET A 122 0.12 4.64 20.85
C MET A 122 -1.35 5.04 21.02
N LEU A 123 -2.07 5.32 19.91
CA LEU A 123 -3.49 5.64 19.93
C LEU A 123 -4.33 4.51 20.53
N ASN A 124 -4.05 3.27 20.13
CA ASN A 124 -4.77 2.11 20.65
C ASN A 124 -4.49 1.91 22.13
N GLN A 125 -3.23 2.00 22.55
CA GLN A 125 -2.86 1.86 23.95
C GLN A 125 -3.59 2.89 24.81
N LEU A 126 -3.59 4.15 24.37
CA LEU A 126 -4.21 5.25 25.09
C LEU A 126 -5.74 5.15 25.10
N PHE A 127 -6.38 5.03 23.93
CA PHE A 127 -7.82 5.23 23.80
C PHE A 127 -8.66 3.96 23.81
N PHE A 128 -8.06 2.79 23.61
CA PHE A 128 -8.78 1.53 23.77
C PHE A 128 -8.67 1.01 25.21
N TYR A 129 -7.46 0.99 25.78
CA TYR A 129 -7.24 0.33 27.09
C TYR A 129 -7.30 1.27 28.30
N LEU A 130 -6.81 2.52 28.18
CA LEU A 130 -6.53 3.38 29.34
C LEU A 130 -7.53 4.53 29.53
N ALA A 131 -8.05 5.09 28.44
CA ALA A 131 -8.80 6.34 28.49
C ALA A 131 -10.23 6.19 29.03
N HIS A 132 -10.59 7.05 29.99
CA HIS A 132 -11.99 7.29 30.36
C HIS A 132 -12.79 7.93 29.22
N PRO A 133 -14.12 7.73 29.14
CA PRO A 133 -14.94 8.26 28.05
C PRO A 133 -14.83 9.79 27.89
N LEU A 134 -14.68 10.54 28.98
CA LEU A 134 -14.49 11.99 28.93
C LEU A 134 -13.17 12.39 28.25
N THR A 135 -12.07 11.67 28.53
CA THR A 135 -10.77 11.92 27.87
C THR A 135 -10.82 11.64 26.37
N LYS A 136 -11.61 10.64 25.95
CA LYS A 136 -11.87 10.34 24.53
C LYS A 136 -12.60 11.49 23.85
N LEU A 137 -13.65 12.03 24.46
CA LEU A 137 -14.39 13.18 23.95
C LEU A 137 -13.54 14.45 23.87
N PHE A 138 -12.74 14.72 24.90
CA PHE A 138 -11.85 15.88 24.91
C PHE A 138 -10.80 15.81 23.79
N PHE A 139 -10.21 14.62 23.58
CA PHE A 139 -9.27 14.41 22.47
C PHE A 139 -9.93 14.60 21.10
N ILE A 140 -11.17 14.14 20.93
CA ILE A 140 -11.94 14.36 19.69
C ILE A 140 -12.11 15.86 19.43
N ILE A 141 -12.52 16.62 20.45
CA ILE A 141 -12.72 18.07 20.33
C ILE A 141 -11.41 18.77 19.95
N ILE A 142 -10.30 18.44 20.63
CA ILE A 142 -8.98 19.00 20.31
C ILE A 142 -8.57 18.65 18.88
N SER A 143 -8.74 17.40 18.48
CA SER A 143 -8.33 16.94 17.14
C SER A 143 -9.13 17.64 16.04
N ILE A 144 -10.44 17.80 16.23
CA ILE A 144 -11.30 18.54 15.29
C ILE A 144 -10.88 20.02 15.25
N GLY A 145 -10.64 20.63 16.42
CA GLY A 145 -10.14 22.01 16.51
C GLY A 145 -8.82 22.21 15.77
N TYR A 146 -7.86 21.30 15.95
CA TYR A 146 -6.59 21.31 15.25
C TYR A 146 -6.77 21.16 13.73
N LEU A 147 -7.56 20.18 13.27
CA LEU A 147 -7.84 19.98 11.85
C LEU A 147 -8.49 21.21 11.21
N SER A 148 -9.44 21.84 11.91
CA SER A 148 -10.08 23.07 11.45
C SER A 148 -9.09 24.25 11.34
N LEU A 149 -8.14 24.36 12.27
CA LEU A 149 -7.11 25.41 12.23
C LEU A 149 -6.05 25.14 11.16
N SER A 150 -5.71 23.87 10.93
CA SER A 150 -4.68 23.50 9.96
C SER A 150 -5.09 23.77 8.51
N ASN A 151 -6.39 23.77 8.20
CA ASN A 151 -6.94 23.92 6.84
C ASN A 151 -7.29 25.36 6.43
N ARG A 152 -6.81 26.38 7.16
CA ARG A 152 -7.16 27.80 6.96
C ARG A 152 -6.88 28.36 5.55
N ASP A 153 -5.99 27.74 4.76
CA ASP A 153 -5.69 28.19 3.39
C ASP A 153 -6.74 27.76 2.33
N SER A 154 -7.79 27.01 2.71
CA SER A 154 -8.72 26.35 1.76
C SER A 154 -10.19 26.80 1.84
N ILE A 155 -10.52 27.76 2.70
CA ILE A 155 -11.91 28.19 2.95
C ILE A 155 -12.33 29.30 1.95
N ILE A 156 -12.21 29.02 0.66
CA ILE A 156 -12.95 29.76 -0.39
C ILE A 156 -13.83 28.73 -1.08
N TRP A 157 -14.92 28.35 -0.41
CA TRP A 157 -15.87 27.36 -0.88
C TRP A 157 -16.76 27.93 -1.99
N GLY A 158 -16.30 27.88 -3.24
CA GLY A 158 -17.16 28.13 -4.40
C GLY A 158 -18.29 27.08 -4.47
N GLU A 159 -19.45 27.44 -5.05
CA GLU A 159 -20.59 26.51 -5.20
C GLU A 159 -20.24 25.22 -5.96
N VAL A 160 -19.24 25.29 -6.86
CA VAL A 160 -18.73 24.14 -7.63
C VAL A 160 -18.06 23.08 -6.72
N ASP A 161 -17.46 23.49 -5.60
CA ASP A 161 -16.80 22.56 -4.68
C ASP A 161 -17.79 21.83 -3.77
N LYS A 162 -18.91 22.47 -3.40
CA LYS A 162 -19.96 21.84 -2.58
C LYS A 162 -20.58 20.63 -3.28
N ARG A 163 -20.90 20.76 -4.57
CA ARG A 163 -21.49 19.65 -5.35
C ARG A 163 -20.53 18.47 -5.47
N ARG A 164 -19.24 18.73 -5.72
CA ARG A 164 -18.21 17.68 -5.81
C ARG A 164 -18.00 16.95 -4.48
N ILE A 165 -17.99 17.69 -3.36
CA ILE A 165 -17.91 17.07 -2.02
C ILE A 165 -19.14 16.22 -1.73
N PHE A 166 -20.33 16.70 -2.03
CA PHE A 166 -21.54 15.92 -1.81
C PHE A 166 -21.56 14.64 -2.65
N GLN A 167 -21.13 14.72 -3.91
CA GLN A 167 -21.02 13.55 -4.79
C GLN A 167 -19.99 12.54 -4.27
N THR A 168 -18.80 12.99 -3.86
CA THR A 168 -17.77 12.12 -3.29
C THR A 168 -18.23 11.48 -1.99
N LEU A 169 -18.80 12.26 -1.06
CA LEU A 169 -19.40 11.77 0.17
C LEU A 169 -20.45 10.69 -0.09
N THR A 170 -21.40 10.96 -0.99
CA THR A 170 -22.47 10.01 -1.35
C THR A 170 -21.89 8.73 -1.93
N SER A 171 -20.91 8.84 -2.84
CA SER A 171 -20.27 7.67 -3.45
C SER A 171 -19.54 6.80 -2.42
N TYR A 172 -18.84 7.40 -1.46
CA TYR A 172 -18.14 6.65 -0.42
C TYR A 172 -19.09 6.04 0.61
N ILE A 173 -20.20 6.71 0.93
CA ILE A 173 -21.26 6.12 1.76
C ILE A 173 -21.83 4.88 1.07
N LEU A 174 -22.25 4.98 -0.20
CA LEU A 174 -22.80 3.85 -0.95
C LEU A 174 -21.80 2.69 -1.04
N LEU A 175 -20.53 2.98 -1.35
CA LEU A 175 -19.49 1.97 -1.41
C LEU A 175 -19.26 1.33 -0.04
N SER A 176 -19.27 2.12 1.05
CA SER A 176 -19.07 1.60 2.40
C SER A 176 -20.21 0.69 2.85
N VAL A 177 -21.46 1.01 2.48
CA VAL A 177 -22.63 0.16 2.74
C VAL A 177 -22.52 -1.15 1.98
N LEU A 178 -22.13 -1.11 0.71
CA LEU A 178 -21.93 -2.32 -0.10
C LEU A 178 -20.85 -3.22 0.50
N VAL A 179 -19.69 -2.64 0.85
CA VAL A 179 -18.58 -3.41 1.43
C VAL A 179 -18.93 -3.93 2.81
N LEU A 180 -19.65 -3.16 3.63
CA LEU A 180 -20.15 -3.59 4.93
C LEU A 180 -21.10 -4.79 4.78
N PHE A 181 -22.04 -4.72 3.84
CA PHE A 181 -22.97 -5.82 3.55
C PHE A 181 -22.22 -7.10 3.15
N VAL A 182 -21.27 -7.00 2.22
CA VAL A 182 -20.43 -8.15 1.81
C VAL A 182 -19.61 -8.67 3.00
N SER A 183 -19.07 -7.78 3.83
CA SER A 183 -18.30 -8.17 5.02
C SER A 183 -19.15 -8.93 6.02
N GLN A 184 -20.40 -8.50 6.27
CA GLN A 184 -21.34 -9.19 7.14
C GLN A 184 -21.72 -10.57 6.58
N LEU A 185 -21.96 -10.69 5.27
CA LEU A 185 -22.19 -11.99 4.63
C LEU A 185 -20.99 -12.93 4.80
N LEU A 186 -19.76 -12.44 4.60
CA LEU A 186 -18.56 -13.25 4.78
C LEU A 186 -18.38 -13.70 6.23
N ILE A 187 -18.64 -12.83 7.21
CA ILE A 187 -18.59 -13.19 8.63
C ILE A 187 -19.63 -14.27 8.96
N GLN A 188 -20.86 -14.16 8.42
CA GLN A 188 -21.89 -15.20 8.59
C GLN A 188 -21.50 -16.54 7.96
N MET A 189 -20.84 -16.52 6.79
CA MET A 189 -20.34 -17.73 6.15
C MET A 189 -19.23 -18.38 6.97
N ILE A 190 -18.30 -17.58 7.51
CA ILE A 190 -17.25 -18.06 8.42
C ILE A 190 -17.88 -18.70 9.67
N ASP A 191 -18.87 -18.04 10.26
CA ASP A 191 -19.60 -18.53 11.43
C ASP A 191 -20.34 -19.85 11.16
N SER A 192 -20.93 -19.98 9.97
CA SER A 192 -21.62 -21.22 9.57
C SER A 192 -20.65 -22.38 9.39
N VAL A 193 -19.45 -22.11 8.85
CA VAL A 193 -18.40 -23.13 8.64
C VAL A 193 -17.76 -23.53 9.96
N SER A 194 -17.46 -22.59 10.85
CA SER A 194 -16.83 -22.87 12.15
C SER A 194 -17.73 -23.72 13.06
N ASN A 195 -19.04 -23.57 12.95
CA ASN A 195 -20.03 -24.36 13.70
C ASN A 195 -20.36 -25.71 13.05
N SER A 196 -19.81 -26.00 11.85
CA SER A 196 -20.05 -27.27 11.14
C SER A 196 -19.09 -28.38 11.61
N ALA A 197 -19.54 -29.64 11.58
CA ALA A 197 -18.76 -30.80 12.05
C ALA A 197 -17.50 -31.10 11.20
N LEU A 198 -17.36 -30.47 10.03
CA LEU A 198 -16.17 -30.59 9.18
C LEU A 198 -15.11 -29.60 9.69
N GLN A 199 -14.35 -30.04 10.70
CA GLN A 199 -13.15 -29.36 11.19
C GLN A 199 -12.03 -29.42 10.14
N VAL A 200 -12.20 -28.69 9.05
CA VAL A 200 -11.12 -28.41 8.10
C VAL A 200 -10.45 -27.14 8.61
N PHE A 201 -9.13 -27.19 8.79
CA PHE A 201 -8.19 -26.12 9.19
C PHE A 201 -7.89 -25.97 10.69
N PRO A 202 -6.70 -25.44 11.03
CA PRO A 202 -6.24 -25.26 12.42
C PRO A 202 -6.95 -24.10 13.17
N PHE A 203 -8.19 -23.79 12.83
CA PHE A 203 -8.99 -22.74 13.46
C PHE A 203 -9.70 -23.22 14.75
N GLN A 204 -9.15 -24.22 15.43
CA GLN A 204 -9.77 -24.91 16.58
C GLN A 204 -9.92 -24.05 17.86
N ASN A 205 -9.55 -22.78 17.84
CA ASN A 205 -9.72 -21.91 18.99
C ASN A 205 -10.86 -20.92 18.80
N ALA A 206 -11.69 -20.82 19.85
CA ALA A 206 -12.84 -19.95 20.04
C ALA A 206 -12.54 -18.46 19.77
N GLN A 207 -12.32 -18.12 18.51
CA GLN A 207 -12.19 -16.74 18.05
C GLN A 207 -13.52 -16.32 17.42
N ALA A 208 -14.01 -15.16 17.84
CA ALA A 208 -15.18 -14.56 17.22
C ALA A 208 -14.97 -14.47 15.69
N SER A 209 -15.96 -14.87 14.90
CA SER A 209 -15.92 -14.92 13.43
C SER A 209 -15.45 -13.59 12.81
N TYR A 210 -15.76 -12.46 13.47
CA TYR A 210 -15.23 -11.14 13.13
C TYR A 210 -13.70 -11.02 13.25
N GLY A 211 -13.09 -11.56 14.30
CA GLY A 211 -11.64 -11.53 14.53
C GLY A 211 -10.87 -12.27 13.44
N LEU A 212 -11.35 -13.45 13.04
CA LEU A 212 -10.80 -14.20 11.91
C LEU A 212 -10.90 -13.39 10.61
N PHE A 213 -12.08 -12.82 10.35
CA PHE A 213 -12.35 -12.01 9.17
C PHE A 213 -11.39 -10.82 9.07
N ILE A 214 -11.27 -10.00 10.11
CA ILE A 214 -10.46 -8.77 10.04
C ILE A 214 -8.96 -9.05 9.93
N ARG A 215 -8.46 -10.13 10.55
CA ARG A 215 -7.07 -10.61 10.41
C ARG A 215 -6.78 -11.08 8.99
N ALA A 216 -7.70 -11.84 8.39
CA ALA A 216 -7.59 -12.25 6.99
C ALA A 216 -7.60 -11.04 6.04
N VAL A 217 -8.51 -10.08 6.25
CA VAL A 217 -8.58 -8.84 5.47
C VAL A 217 -7.25 -8.06 5.53
N LEU A 218 -6.66 -7.92 6.72
CA LEU A 218 -5.36 -7.27 6.88
C LEU A 218 -4.30 -7.91 5.97
N VAL A 219 -4.20 -9.24 6.01
CA VAL A 219 -3.20 -9.99 5.24
C VAL A 219 -3.45 -9.89 3.73
N PHE A 220 -4.71 -10.01 3.29
CA PHE A 220 -5.07 -9.81 1.89
C PHE A 220 -4.72 -8.41 1.39
N LEU A 221 -4.99 -7.37 2.20
CA LEU A 221 -4.64 -5.99 1.83
C LEU A 221 -3.14 -5.79 1.69
N ILE A 222 -2.33 -6.39 2.57
CA ILE A 222 -0.86 -6.36 2.50
C ILE A 222 -0.36 -7.02 1.20
N LEU A 223 -0.94 -8.17 0.82
CA LEU A 223 -0.55 -8.93 -0.38
C LEU A 223 -0.88 -8.22 -1.71
N MET A 224 -1.69 -7.17 -1.70
CA MET A 224 -2.09 -6.46 -2.91
C MET A 224 -1.16 -5.27 -3.20
N ARG A 225 -1.65 -4.03 -3.01
CA ARG A 225 -0.94 -2.80 -3.39
C ARG A 225 0.36 -2.56 -2.59
N PRO A 226 0.40 -2.75 -1.25
CA PRO A 226 1.64 -2.60 -0.49
C PRO A 226 2.75 -3.55 -0.97
N ALA A 227 2.45 -4.84 -1.12
CA ALA A 227 3.40 -5.81 -1.67
C ALA A 227 3.88 -5.38 -3.06
N ASN A 228 2.97 -5.04 -3.99
CA ASN A 228 3.35 -4.57 -5.33
C ASN A 228 4.32 -3.37 -5.31
N LEU A 229 4.10 -2.41 -4.42
CA LEU A 229 4.98 -1.25 -4.28
C LEU A 229 6.35 -1.65 -3.73
N LEU A 230 6.40 -2.54 -2.74
CA LEU A 230 7.66 -3.08 -2.21
C LEU A 230 8.44 -3.88 -3.27
N ILE A 231 7.76 -4.73 -4.05
CA ILE A 231 8.40 -5.47 -5.14
C ILE A 231 8.98 -4.51 -6.15
N ARG A 232 8.20 -3.51 -6.55
CA ARG A 232 8.64 -2.52 -7.52
C ARG A 232 9.81 -1.71 -6.98
N SER A 233 9.75 -1.20 -5.75
CA SER A 233 10.83 -0.37 -5.20
C SER A 233 12.16 -1.13 -5.10
N LEU A 234 12.12 -2.40 -4.69
CA LEU A 234 13.32 -3.23 -4.59
C LEU A 234 13.84 -3.71 -5.95
N SER A 235 12.95 -3.97 -6.92
CA SER A 235 13.34 -4.45 -8.25
C SER A 235 13.66 -3.33 -9.26
N VAL A 236 13.30 -2.07 -9.00
CA VAL A 236 13.53 -0.93 -9.92
C VAL A 236 15.00 -0.74 -10.30
N GLN A 237 15.93 -1.13 -9.43
CA GLN A 237 17.37 -1.04 -9.71
C GLN A 237 17.83 -2.01 -10.81
N TYR A 238 17.04 -3.05 -11.06
CA TYR A 238 17.32 -4.14 -11.99
C TYR A 238 16.37 -4.11 -13.20
N ASP A 239 15.54 -3.06 -13.36
CA ASP A 239 14.58 -2.97 -14.46
C ASP A 239 15.31 -2.75 -15.80
N PRO A 240 15.24 -3.69 -16.76
CA PRO A 240 15.93 -3.58 -18.04
C PRO A 240 15.39 -2.42 -18.90
N LYS A 241 14.18 -1.90 -18.63
CA LYS A 241 13.65 -0.73 -19.35
C LYS A 241 14.32 0.57 -18.95
N LYS A 242 15.01 0.62 -17.81
CA LYS A 242 15.68 1.82 -17.32
C LYS A 242 16.99 2.08 -18.07
N SER A 243 17.71 1.04 -18.50
CA SER A 243 18.92 1.19 -19.33
C SER A 243 18.59 1.66 -20.75
N LEU A 244 17.52 1.11 -21.36
CA LEU A 244 17.09 1.47 -22.72
C LEU A 244 16.73 2.97 -22.87
N LYS A 245 16.01 3.54 -21.88
CA LYS A 245 15.67 4.98 -21.88
C LYS A 245 16.87 5.91 -21.67
N VAL A 246 17.91 5.43 -20.99
CA VAL A 246 19.14 6.21 -20.76
C VAL A 246 20.03 6.21 -22.00
N GLU A 247 19.99 5.15 -22.81
CA GLU A 247 20.69 5.08 -24.10
C GLU A 247 20.01 5.93 -25.18
N GLU A 248 18.67 5.88 -25.31
CA GLU A 248 17.93 6.78 -26.22
C GLU A 248 18.21 8.27 -25.91
N SER A 249 18.25 8.64 -24.61
CA SER A 249 18.51 10.02 -24.19
C SER A 249 19.96 10.50 -24.43
N LYS A 250 20.91 9.57 -24.65
CA LYS A 250 22.31 9.91 -24.93
C LYS A 250 22.58 10.04 -26.43
N THR A 251 21.86 9.31 -27.27
CA THR A 251 22.07 9.32 -28.73
C THR A 251 21.47 10.57 -29.40
N ASP A 252 20.48 11.23 -28.79
CA ASP A 252 19.88 12.46 -29.32
C ASP A 252 20.77 13.72 -29.19
N ASN A 253 21.90 13.66 -28.45
CA ASN A 253 22.74 14.83 -28.16
C ASN A 253 24.06 14.89 -28.95
N LEU A 254 24.29 14.02 -29.95
CA LEU A 254 25.56 13.98 -30.69
C LEU A 254 25.38 13.85 -32.21
N THR A 255 24.60 14.72 -32.85
CA THR A 255 24.77 15.00 -34.30
C THR A 255 24.07 16.31 -34.70
N GLU A 256 24.75 17.44 -34.50
CA GLU A 256 24.51 18.66 -35.30
C GLU A 256 25.86 19.17 -35.83
N SER A 257 26.30 18.68 -36.99
CA SER A 257 27.12 19.46 -37.92
C SER A 257 27.20 18.85 -39.33
N SER A 258 26.65 19.59 -40.29
CA SER A 258 26.98 19.66 -41.73
C SER A 258 26.60 18.54 -42.73
N SER A 259 25.63 18.90 -43.58
CA SER A 259 25.56 18.75 -45.06
C SER A 259 25.05 17.44 -45.71
N PRO A 260 24.45 17.51 -46.94
CA PRO A 260 23.38 16.59 -47.36
C PRO A 260 23.68 15.66 -48.57
N ILE A 261 22.78 14.64 -48.76
CA ILE A 261 22.45 13.79 -49.97
C ILE A 261 23.11 12.37 -50.00
N PRO A 262 22.53 11.26 -50.56
CA PRO A 262 21.15 10.74 -50.79
C PRO A 262 20.91 9.30 -50.19
N PRO A 263 19.74 8.60 -50.39
CA PRO A 263 19.26 7.57 -49.48
C PRO A 263 19.76 6.14 -49.81
N ALA A 264 20.31 5.46 -48.81
CA ALA A 264 20.50 4.02 -48.81
C ALA A 264 19.72 3.41 -47.63
N SER A 265 18.81 2.49 -47.96
CA SER A 265 18.17 1.48 -47.09
C SER A 265 17.96 1.87 -45.62
N ARG A 266 16.78 2.41 -45.33
CA ARG A 266 16.25 2.45 -43.96
C ARG A 266 16.04 1.01 -43.47
N GLU A 267 17.00 0.46 -42.75
CA GLU A 267 16.68 -0.50 -41.71
C GLU A 267 15.86 0.26 -40.66
N ILE A 268 14.56 -0.03 -40.63
CA ILE A 268 13.65 0.49 -39.61
C ILE A 268 14.17 -0.04 -38.27
N PRO A 269 14.53 0.83 -37.29
CA PRO A 269 14.79 0.37 -35.94
C PRO A 269 13.51 -0.32 -35.47
N VAL A 270 13.57 -1.63 -35.26
CA VAL A 270 12.47 -2.39 -34.67
C VAL A 270 12.30 -1.88 -33.25
N VAL A 271 11.45 -0.86 -33.08
CA VAL A 271 10.95 -0.44 -31.78
C VAL A 271 10.36 -1.70 -31.15
N PRO A 272 10.85 -2.17 -29.98
CA PRO A 272 10.24 -3.31 -29.33
C PRO A 272 8.79 -2.92 -29.03
N ASN A 273 7.86 -3.53 -29.76
CA ASN A 273 6.44 -3.32 -29.57
C ASN A 273 6.14 -3.46 -28.07
N GLU A 274 5.63 -2.39 -27.45
CA GLU A 274 5.04 -2.43 -26.10
C GLU A 274 3.77 -3.29 -26.15
N SER A 275 3.95 -4.61 -26.31
CA SER A 275 2.90 -5.60 -26.42
C SER A 275 2.45 -6.00 -25.02
N GLY A 276 1.55 -5.21 -24.46
CA GLY A 276 0.93 -5.54 -23.18
C GLY A 276 -0.12 -4.54 -22.74
N PHE A 277 -1.19 -5.03 -22.10
CA PHE A 277 -2.19 -4.16 -21.49
C PHE A 277 -1.58 -3.41 -20.29
N LYS A 278 -1.82 -2.10 -20.24
CA LYS A 278 -1.42 -1.25 -19.10
C LYS A 278 -1.99 -1.82 -17.80
N GLY A 279 -1.12 -2.16 -16.85
CA GLY A 279 -1.51 -2.71 -15.55
C GLY A 279 -1.63 -4.23 -15.48
N ALA A 280 -1.50 -4.96 -16.60
CA ALA A 280 -1.59 -6.43 -16.59
C ALA A 280 -0.55 -7.08 -15.67
N GLY A 281 0.68 -6.57 -15.64
CA GLY A 281 1.73 -7.08 -14.75
C GLY A 281 1.37 -6.99 -13.26
N ALA A 282 0.72 -5.89 -12.84
CA ALA A 282 0.29 -5.71 -11.45
C ALA A 282 -0.87 -6.65 -11.08
N MET A 283 -1.79 -6.88 -12.02
CA MET A 283 -2.89 -7.84 -11.84
C MET A 283 -2.38 -9.28 -11.75
N ILE A 284 -1.47 -9.68 -12.64
CA ILE A 284 -0.83 -11.01 -12.61
C ILE A 284 -0.11 -11.22 -11.29
N GLY A 285 0.66 -10.22 -10.82
CA GLY A 285 1.36 -10.31 -9.54
C GLY A 285 0.41 -10.46 -8.34
N ASN A 286 -0.73 -9.75 -8.34
CA ASN A 286 -1.76 -9.92 -7.30
C ASN A 286 -2.33 -11.34 -7.31
N LEU A 287 -2.71 -11.86 -8.49
CA LEU A 287 -3.29 -13.19 -8.64
C LEU A 287 -2.31 -14.29 -8.20
N GLU A 288 -1.06 -14.20 -8.63
CA GLU A 288 0.01 -15.12 -8.24
C GLU A 288 0.14 -15.20 -6.71
N ARG A 289 0.23 -14.05 -6.03
CA ARG A 289 0.37 -14.03 -4.56
C ARG A 289 -0.85 -14.58 -3.85
N ILE A 290 -2.06 -14.28 -4.33
CA ILE A 290 -3.30 -14.85 -3.77
C ILE A 290 -3.30 -16.38 -3.94
N LEU A 291 -2.94 -16.89 -5.11
CA LEU A 291 -2.90 -18.33 -5.35
C LEU A 291 -1.82 -19.04 -4.52
N ILE A 292 -0.64 -18.45 -4.39
CA ILE A 292 0.43 -18.97 -3.52
C ILE A 292 -0.02 -18.96 -2.06
N PHE A 293 -0.67 -17.88 -1.61
CA PHE A 293 -1.20 -17.77 -0.26
C PHE A 293 -2.24 -18.86 0.05
N LEU A 294 -3.19 -19.09 -0.87
CA LEU A 294 -4.17 -20.18 -0.76
C LEU A 294 -3.49 -21.57 -0.78
N SER A 295 -2.37 -21.71 -1.50
CA SER A 295 -1.58 -22.94 -1.52
C SER A 295 -0.92 -23.21 -0.17
N PHE A 296 -0.42 -22.17 0.52
CA PHE A 296 0.08 -22.31 1.89
C PHE A 296 -1.03 -22.66 2.88
N LEU A 297 -2.21 -22.03 2.77
CA LEU A 297 -3.37 -22.36 3.61
C LEU A 297 -3.84 -23.82 3.44
N SER A 298 -3.77 -24.36 2.22
CA SER A 298 -4.12 -25.76 1.92
C SER A 298 -3.01 -26.77 2.18
N GLY A 299 -1.80 -26.31 2.56
CA GLY A 299 -0.63 -27.18 2.75
C GLY A 299 -0.06 -27.79 1.45
N SER A 300 -0.52 -27.33 0.28
CA SER A 300 -0.10 -27.88 -1.02
C SER A 300 1.09 -27.11 -1.61
N LEU A 301 2.31 -27.58 -1.35
CA LEU A 301 3.50 -27.00 -1.96
C LEU A 301 3.55 -27.23 -3.48
N LEU A 302 2.90 -28.30 -3.97
CA LEU A 302 2.82 -28.63 -5.40
C LEU A 302 2.05 -27.56 -6.18
N SER A 303 1.02 -26.96 -5.59
CA SER A 303 0.29 -25.84 -6.19
C SER A 303 1.19 -24.62 -6.39
N VAL A 304 2.08 -24.31 -5.44
CA VAL A 304 3.07 -23.23 -5.58
C VAL A 304 4.00 -23.49 -6.77
N VAL A 305 4.53 -24.71 -6.89
CA VAL A 305 5.39 -25.10 -8.02
C VAL A 305 4.66 -24.93 -9.35
N ALA A 306 3.39 -25.35 -9.44
CA ALA A 306 2.59 -25.21 -10.64
C ALA A 306 2.38 -23.74 -11.04
N ILE A 307 2.04 -22.87 -10.08
CA ILE A 307 1.83 -21.43 -10.31
C ILE A 307 3.11 -20.78 -10.85
N LEU A 308 4.26 -21.06 -10.22
CA LEU A 308 5.55 -20.52 -10.65
C LEU A 308 5.96 -21.04 -12.04
N SER A 309 5.66 -22.32 -12.32
CA SER A 309 5.92 -22.93 -13.63
C SER A 309 5.09 -22.28 -14.74
N ILE A 310 3.79 -22.06 -14.52
CA ILE A 310 2.93 -21.36 -15.48
C ILE A 310 3.46 -19.95 -15.77
N LYS A 311 3.88 -19.23 -14.72
CA LYS A 311 4.43 -17.87 -14.84
C LYS A 311 5.73 -17.85 -15.67
N ALA A 312 6.65 -18.78 -15.41
CA ALA A 312 7.89 -18.90 -16.16
C ALA A 312 7.63 -19.32 -17.62
N PHE A 313 6.74 -20.28 -17.84
CA PHE A 313 6.37 -20.76 -19.17
C PHE A 313 5.80 -19.65 -20.05
N ALA A 314 4.89 -18.83 -19.51
CA ALA A 314 4.30 -17.70 -20.23
C ALA A 314 5.32 -16.63 -20.66
N ARG A 315 6.51 -16.60 -20.05
CA ARG A 315 7.60 -15.64 -20.35
C ARG A 315 8.88 -16.30 -20.83
N TYR A 316 8.84 -17.60 -21.16
CA TYR A 316 10.02 -18.41 -21.44
C TYR A 316 10.92 -17.79 -22.51
N LYS A 317 10.33 -17.35 -23.63
CA LYS A 317 11.07 -16.73 -24.73
C LYS A 317 11.90 -15.53 -24.27
N LEU A 318 11.29 -14.60 -23.53
CA LEU A 318 12.01 -13.42 -23.02
C LEU A 318 13.07 -13.78 -21.97
N ILE A 319 12.80 -14.77 -21.13
CA ILE A 319 13.75 -15.23 -20.11
C ILE A 319 14.97 -15.90 -20.76
N ALA A 320 14.77 -16.64 -21.85
CA ALA A 320 15.84 -17.32 -22.57
C ALA A 320 16.67 -16.35 -23.44
N ASP A 321 16.02 -15.36 -24.03
CA ASP A 321 16.65 -14.46 -25.01
C ASP A 321 17.35 -13.24 -24.34
N ASP A 322 16.94 -12.82 -23.14
CA ASP A 322 17.47 -11.64 -22.44
C ASP A 322 17.92 -11.96 -20.99
N PRO A 323 19.24 -12.03 -20.73
CA PRO A 323 19.79 -12.28 -19.40
C PRO A 323 19.38 -11.24 -18.34
N TYR A 324 19.32 -9.95 -18.70
CA TYR A 324 18.93 -8.90 -17.76
C TYR A 324 17.47 -9.01 -17.37
N PHE A 325 16.61 -9.32 -18.34
CA PHE A 325 15.20 -9.61 -18.06
C PHE A 325 15.05 -10.87 -17.19
N SER A 326 15.84 -11.90 -17.43
CA SER A 326 15.85 -13.14 -16.65
C SER A 326 16.15 -12.86 -15.16
N GLU A 327 17.21 -12.11 -14.87
CA GLU A 327 17.57 -11.72 -13.50
C GLU A 327 16.45 -10.92 -12.82
N TYR A 328 15.93 -9.88 -13.49
CA TYR A 328 14.81 -9.08 -13.01
C TYR A 328 13.57 -9.93 -12.70
N PHE A 329 13.24 -10.85 -13.60
CA PHE A 329 12.10 -11.76 -13.46
C PHE A 329 12.25 -12.70 -12.27
N VAL A 330 13.44 -13.29 -12.08
CA VAL A 330 13.72 -14.20 -10.96
C VAL A 330 13.68 -13.45 -9.64
N ILE A 331 14.33 -12.28 -9.53
CA ILE A 331 14.31 -11.44 -8.32
C ILE A 331 12.87 -11.08 -7.93
N GLY A 332 12.08 -10.59 -8.88
CA GLY A 332 10.68 -10.22 -8.63
C GLY A 332 9.81 -11.41 -8.19
N THR A 333 10.05 -12.59 -8.75
CA THR A 333 9.32 -13.82 -8.40
C THR A 333 9.70 -14.32 -7.02
N MET A 334 10.99 -14.40 -6.70
CA MET A 334 11.45 -14.83 -5.38
C MET A 334 10.96 -13.90 -4.27
N LEU A 335 10.98 -12.59 -4.52
CA LEU A 335 10.47 -11.61 -3.56
C LEU A 335 8.94 -11.70 -3.39
N SER A 336 8.20 -12.03 -4.46
CA SER A 336 6.76 -12.29 -4.39
C SER A 336 6.44 -13.50 -3.51
N VAL A 337 7.18 -14.60 -3.68
CA VAL A 337 7.05 -15.81 -2.84
C VAL A 337 7.41 -15.48 -1.38
N LEU A 338 8.53 -14.78 -1.16
CA LEU A 338 8.99 -14.41 0.18
C LEU A 338 7.96 -13.56 0.92
N ILE A 339 7.43 -12.50 0.30
CA ILE A 339 6.39 -11.66 0.91
C ILE A 339 5.16 -12.49 1.23
N THR A 340 4.74 -13.36 0.30
CA THR A 340 3.55 -14.21 0.50
C THR A 340 3.74 -15.18 1.66
N PHE A 341 4.93 -15.76 1.79
CA PHE A 341 5.28 -16.66 2.88
C PHE A 341 5.31 -15.93 4.23
N ILE A 342 5.93 -14.74 4.29
CA ILE A 342 5.93 -13.90 5.50
C ILE A 342 4.50 -13.50 5.89
N SER A 343 3.65 -13.13 4.92
CA SER A 343 2.24 -12.83 5.13
C SER A 343 1.44 -14.03 5.65
N TYR A 344 1.75 -15.25 5.19
CA TYR A 344 1.18 -16.48 5.74
C TYR A 344 1.59 -16.72 7.19
N ILE A 345 2.89 -16.59 7.51
CA ILE A 345 3.38 -16.68 8.90
C ILE A 345 2.71 -15.63 9.78
N LEU A 346 2.59 -14.39 9.29
CA LEU A 346 1.92 -13.31 9.99
C LEU A 346 0.45 -13.68 10.28
N LEU A 347 -0.27 -14.25 9.32
CA LEU A 347 -1.65 -14.70 9.55
C LEU A 347 -1.68 -15.75 10.67
N VAL A 348 -0.86 -16.80 10.58
CA VAL A 348 -0.81 -17.87 11.59
C VAL A 348 -0.50 -17.29 12.98
N PHE A 349 0.48 -16.40 13.07
CA PHE A 349 0.82 -15.73 14.32
C PHE A 349 -0.34 -14.89 14.86
N LEU A 350 -1.01 -14.10 14.01
CA LEU A 350 -2.19 -13.32 14.41
C LEU A 350 -3.36 -14.20 14.84
N LEU A 351 -3.47 -15.42 14.33
CA LEU A 351 -4.50 -16.38 14.75
C LEU A 351 -4.15 -17.06 16.08
N THR A 352 -2.88 -17.15 16.45
CA THR A 352 -2.48 -17.72 17.74
C THR A 352 -2.62 -16.77 18.92
N ILE A 353 -2.69 -15.46 18.66
CA ILE A 353 -2.92 -14.39 19.64
C ILE A 353 -4.38 -13.98 19.60
#